data_AF-A0A9E0TJ32-F1
#
_entry.id   AF-A0A9E0TJ32-F1
#
_cell.length_a   1.000
_cell.length_b   1.000
_cell.length_c   1.000
_cell.angle_alpha   90.00
_cell.angle_beta   90.00
_cell.angle_gamma   90.00
#
_symmetry.space_group_name_H-M   'P 1'
#
loop_
_entity.id
_entity.type
_entity.pdbx_description
1 polymer ?
#
loop_
_entity_poly.entity_id
_entity_poly.type
_entity_poly.pdbx_seq_one_letter_code
_entity_poly.pdbx_strand_id
1 'polypeptide(L)'
;MPNIATVLKEEIARVARKELRAATDSLKKSSSQHRSDLASIKRRLASAEKEIKKLRKAAGASGRAGARASQEESGEGGRAFRFSAKGLAAQRQRLGLSAAQVALLLGVSGQSIYKWEAGAAKPRASQFAAISKLRTMGKREALAQLGAATGE
;
A
#
# COMPACT_ATOMS: atom_id res chain seq x y z
N MET A 1 -42.33 42.54 54.83
CA MET A 1 -42.59 41.09 54.81
C MET A 1 -42.22 40.57 53.43
N PRO A 2 -41.22 39.68 53.27
CA PRO A 2 -40.89 39.12 51.97
C PRO A 2 -42.10 38.35 51.40
N ASN A 3 -42.34 38.49 50.09
CA ASN A 3 -43.44 37.84 49.40
C ASN A 3 -43.13 36.34 49.24
N ILE A 4 -43.86 35.49 49.94
CA ILE A 4 -43.62 34.03 49.96
C ILE A 4 -43.68 33.44 48.54
N ALA A 5 -44.54 33.96 47.67
CA ALA A 5 -44.66 33.49 46.30
C ALA A 5 -43.41 33.79 45.46
N THR A 6 -42.70 34.89 45.73
CA THR A 6 -41.47 35.21 45.01
C THR A 6 -40.33 34.32 45.48
N VAL A 7 -40.19 34.13 46.80
CA VAL A 7 -39.16 33.25 47.39
C VAL A 7 -39.31 31.80 46.92
N LEU A 8 -40.56 31.28 46.88
CA LEU A 8 -40.81 29.92 46.39
C LEU A 8 -40.45 29.75 44.91
N LYS A 9 -40.82 30.71 44.05
CA LYS A 9 -40.49 30.68 42.62
C LYS A 9 -38.97 30.73 42.39
N GLU A 10 -38.27 31.56 43.15
CA GLU A 10 -36.80 31.65 43.11
C GLU A 10 -36.15 30.32 43.50
N GLU A 11 -36.66 29.67 44.54
CA GLU A 11 -36.16 28.39 45.02
C GLU A 11 -36.43 27.26 44.02
N ILE A 12 -37.62 27.20 43.43
CA ILE A 12 -37.95 26.25 42.35
C ILE A 12 -37.00 26.46 41.16
N ALA A 13 -36.79 27.71 40.74
CA ALA A 13 -35.87 28.02 39.64
C ALA A 13 -34.42 27.66 39.98
N ARG A 14 -34.00 27.84 41.24
CA ARG A 14 -32.67 27.45 41.72
C ARG A 14 -32.48 25.93 41.66
N VAL A 15 -33.44 25.15 42.16
CA VAL A 15 -33.41 23.68 42.14
C VAL A 15 -33.45 23.17 40.69
N ALA A 16 -34.36 23.67 39.86
CA ALA A 16 -34.45 23.28 38.45
C ALA A 16 -33.14 23.52 37.69
N ARG A 17 -32.48 24.67 37.92
CA ARG A 17 -31.15 24.95 37.33
C ARG A 17 -30.07 24.01 37.86
N LYS A 18 -30.12 23.60 39.13
CA LYS A 18 -29.17 22.65 39.72
C LYS A 18 -29.31 21.28 39.08
N GLU A 19 -30.54 20.77 38.96
CA GLU A 19 -30.82 19.47 38.34
C GLU A 19 -30.45 19.45 36.85
N LEU A 20 -30.78 20.52 36.11
CA LEU A 20 -30.38 20.64 34.69
C LEU A 20 -28.86 20.65 34.49
N ARG A 21 -28.12 21.31 35.39
CA ARG A 21 -26.65 21.28 35.34
C ARG A 21 -26.13 19.87 35.62
N ALA A 22 -26.60 19.23 36.69
CA ALA A 22 -26.21 17.87 37.03
C ALA A 22 -26.45 16.88 35.86
N ALA A 23 -27.59 16.99 35.18
CA ALA A 23 -27.93 16.15 34.03
C ALA A 23 -27.10 16.45 32.77
N THR A 24 -26.69 17.71 32.54
CA THR A 24 -26.02 18.12 31.29
C THR A 24 -24.49 18.24 31.39
N ASP A 25 -23.92 18.27 32.59
CA ASP A 25 -22.49 18.49 32.79
C ASP A 25 -21.63 17.35 32.22
N SER A 26 -22.07 16.10 32.36
CA SER A 26 -21.37 14.94 31.77
C SER A 26 -21.36 15.02 30.24
N LEU A 27 -22.50 15.36 29.63
CA LEU A 27 -22.64 15.51 28.19
C LEU A 27 -21.78 16.66 27.66
N LYS A 28 -21.73 17.80 28.36
CA LYS A 28 -20.87 18.93 28.00
C LYS A 28 -19.39 18.54 28.02
N LYS A 29 -18.94 17.83 29.07
CA LYS A 29 -17.57 17.32 29.17
C LYS A 29 -17.23 16.33 28.06
N SER A 30 -18.14 15.39 27.76
CA SER A 30 -17.95 14.44 26.65
C SER A 30 -17.86 15.16 25.32
N SER A 31 -18.74 16.14 25.07
CA SER A 31 -18.74 16.94 23.85
C SER A 31 -17.44 17.74 23.68
N SER A 32 -16.94 18.38 24.75
CA SER A 32 -15.66 19.09 24.69
C SER A 32 -14.49 18.15 24.42
N GLN A 33 -14.49 16.97 25.04
CA GLN A 33 -13.46 15.94 24.84
C GLN A 33 -13.49 15.39 23.41
N HIS A 34 -14.67 15.08 22.87
CA HIS A 34 -14.77 14.62 21.48
C HIS A 34 -14.30 15.69 20.49
N ARG A 35 -14.55 16.97 20.75
CA ARG A 35 -14.07 18.05 19.89
C ARG A 35 -12.54 18.16 19.90
N SER A 36 -11.89 18.00 21.06
CA SER A 36 -10.41 17.98 21.14
C SER A 36 -9.83 16.73 20.48
N ASP A 37 -10.44 15.56 20.69
CA ASP A 37 -10.01 14.31 20.08
C ASP A 37 -10.14 14.35 18.55
N LEU A 38 -11.27 14.83 18.02
CA LEU A 38 -11.46 15.03 16.59
C LEU A 38 -10.41 15.98 16.00
N ALA A 39 -10.08 17.06 16.71
CA ALA A 39 -9.03 17.99 16.27
C ALA A 39 -7.65 17.30 16.26
N SER A 40 -7.33 16.52 17.29
CA SER A 40 -6.09 15.74 17.38
C SER A 40 -5.97 14.72 16.24
N ILE A 41 -7.03 13.94 16.01
CA ILE A 41 -7.09 12.93 14.94
C ILE A 41 -6.92 13.59 13.57
N LYS A 42 -7.64 14.68 13.28
CA LYS A 42 -7.51 15.41 12.01
C LYS A 42 -6.09 15.94 11.79
N ARG A 43 -5.41 16.41 12.83
CA ARG A 43 -4.00 16.85 12.75
C ARG A 43 -3.06 15.67 12.46
N ARG A 44 -3.25 14.53 13.12
CA ARG A 44 -2.45 13.31 12.89
C ARG A 44 -2.65 12.78 11.48
N LEU A 45 -3.89 12.73 11.00
CA LEU A 45 -4.21 12.34 9.63
C LEU A 45 -3.52 13.25 8.61
N ALA A 46 -3.61 14.57 8.78
CA ALA A 46 -2.93 15.52 7.90
C ALA A 46 -1.40 15.36 7.92
N SER A 47 -0.80 14.99 9.06
CA SER A 47 0.63 14.68 9.15
C SER A 47 0.98 13.42 8.38
N ALA A 48 0.23 12.33 8.60
CA ALA A 48 0.44 11.06 7.93
C ALA A 48 0.27 11.18 6.41
N GLU A 49 -0.75 11.91 5.94
CA GLU A 49 -0.95 12.20 4.52
C GLU A 49 0.23 12.98 3.91
N LYS A 50 0.79 13.95 4.64
CA LYS A 50 2.00 14.68 4.22
C LYS A 50 3.22 13.76 4.14
N GLU A 51 3.40 12.87 5.11
CA GLU A 51 4.49 11.88 5.10
C GLU A 51 4.34 10.90 3.93
N ILE A 52 3.15 10.37 3.69
CA ILE A 52 2.86 9.52 2.52
C ILE A 52 3.16 10.27 1.24
N LYS A 53 2.79 11.56 1.12
CA LYS A 53 3.12 12.38 -0.05
C LYS A 53 4.62 12.58 -0.23
N LYS A 54 5.36 12.82 0.87
CA LYS A 54 6.83 12.91 0.85
C LYS A 54 7.47 11.61 0.43
N LEU A 55 7.04 10.48 1.00
CA LEU A 55 7.53 9.14 0.64
C LEU A 55 7.21 8.79 -0.81
N ARG A 56 6.01 9.09 -1.30
CA ARG A 56 5.65 8.91 -2.72
C ARG A 56 6.51 9.78 -3.63
N LYS A 57 6.79 11.03 -3.24
CA LYS A 57 7.69 11.92 -3.99
C LYS A 57 9.13 11.41 -3.96
N ALA A 58 9.62 10.94 -2.82
CA ALA A 58 10.95 10.36 -2.67
C ALA A 58 11.10 9.07 -3.46
N ALA A 59 10.10 8.18 -3.45
CA ALA A 59 10.07 6.97 -4.27
C ALA A 59 10.01 7.31 -5.77
N GLY A 60 9.25 8.33 -6.17
CA GLY A 60 9.22 8.80 -7.56
C GLY A 60 10.52 9.50 -8.01
N ALA A 61 11.17 10.24 -7.10
CA ALA A 61 12.45 10.90 -7.35
C ALA A 61 13.62 9.91 -7.35
N SER A 62 13.63 8.93 -6.44
CA SER A 62 14.56 7.79 -6.46
C SER A 62 14.34 6.90 -7.69
N GLY A 63 13.09 6.74 -8.14
CA GLY A 63 12.78 6.07 -9.40
C GLY A 63 13.31 6.82 -10.64
N ARG A 64 13.27 8.17 -10.64
CA ARG A 64 13.83 8.99 -11.73
C ARG A 64 15.35 9.13 -11.65
N ALA A 65 15.92 9.27 -10.46
CA ALA A 65 17.36 9.30 -10.25
C ALA A 65 17.98 7.93 -10.53
N GLY A 66 17.32 6.84 -10.14
CA GLY A 66 17.68 5.48 -10.52
C GLY A 66 17.55 5.24 -12.01
N ALA A 67 16.51 5.76 -12.69
CA ALA A 67 16.37 5.68 -14.14
C ALA A 67 17.38 6.54 -14.93
N ARG A 68 17.89 7.63 -14.33
CA ARG A 68 18.90 8.51 -14.94
C ARG A 68 20.32 8.00 -14.67
N ALA A 69 20.60 7.49 -13.47
CA ALA A 69 21.86 6.82 -13.14
C ALA A 69 22.03 5.50 -13.92
N SER A 70 20.94 4.77 -14.19
CA SER A 70 21.01 3.59 -15.07
C SER A 70 21.09 3.90 -16.57
N GLN A 71 20.97 5.17 -16.98
CA GLN A 71 21.33 5.62 -18.33
C GLN A 71 22.81 6.04 -18.44
N GLU A 72 23.41 6.54 -17.36
CA GLU A 72 24.82 6.98 -17.34
C GLU A 72 25.80 5.84 -16.96
N GLU A 73 25.40 4.83 -16.17
CA GLU A 73 26.19 3.62 -15.90
C GLU A 73 26.02 2.52 -16.98
N SER A 74 25.83 2.91 -18.24
CA SER A 74 25.98 1.99 -19.39
C SER A 74 27.42 1.90 -19.91
N GLY A 75 28.38 2.51 -19.21
CA GLY A 75 29.81 2.31 -19.39
C GLY A 75 30.42 1.65 -18.17
N GLU A 76 30.87 0.40 -18.37
CA GLU A 76 31.79 -0.36 -17.51
C GLU A 76 31.26 -1.01 -16.21
N GLY A 77 31.44 -2.34 -16.13
CA GLY A 77 31.87 -2.94 -14.86
C GLY A 77 30.89 -3.81 -14.06
N GLY A 78 29.90 -4.46 -14.66
CA GLY A 78 29.14 -5.52 -13.97
C GLY A 78 28.04 -6.07 -14.87
N ARG A 79 27.89 -7.40 -14.97
CA ARG A 79 26.89 -8.05 -15.85
C ARG A 79 25.46 -7.76 -15.38
N ALA A 80 24.97 -6.55 -15.63
CA ALA A 80 23.59 -6.15 -15.43
C ALA A 80 22.71 -7.04 -16.32
N PHE A 81 21.81 -7.78 -15.69
CA PHE A 81 20.89 -8.69 -16.37
C PHE A 81 19.94 -7.90 -17.29
N ARG A 82 20.24 -7.88 -18.60
CA ARG A 82 19.39 -7.24 -19.60
C ARG A 82 18.20 -8.16 -19.89
N PHE A 83 17.00 -7.71 -19.54
CA PHE A 83 15.77 -8.42 -19.94
C PHE A 83 15.58 -8.33 -21.46
N SER A 84 15.36 -9.46 -22.11
CA SER A 84 15.03 -9.56 -23.53
C SER A 84 13.73 -10.34 -23.69
N ALA A 85 12.76 -9.75 -24.37
CA ALA A 85 11.47 -10.37 -24.69
C ALA A 85 11.67 -11.69 -25.47
N LYS A 86 12.56 -11.66 -26.48
CA LYS A 86 12.95 -12.84 -27.26
C LYS A 86 13.64 -13.91 -26.39
N GLY A 87 14.43 -13.48 -25.40
CA GLY A 87 15.11 -14.37 -24.46
C GLY A 87 14.13 -15.10 -23.54
N LEU A 88 13.09 -14.41 -23.05
CA LEU A 88 12.04 -15.02 -22.23
C LEU A 88 11.26 -16.07 -23.03
N ALA A 89 10.86 -15.73 -24.27
CA ALA A 89 10.17 -16.67 -25.16
C ALA A 89 11.03 -17.90 -25.47
N ALA A 90 12.31 -17.72 -25.82
CA ALA A 90 13.23 -18.83 -26.08
C ALA A 90 13.43 -19.72 -24.84
N GLN A 91 13.50 -19.12 -23.66
CA GLN A 91 13.63 -19.85 -22.40
C GLN A 91 12.38 -20.66 -22.05
N ARG A 92 11.20 -20.09 -22.29
CA ARG A 92 9.93 -20.82 -22.16
C ARG A 92 9.89 -22.03 -23.09
N GLN A 93 10.29 -21.85 -24.34
CA GLN A 93 10.36 -22.93 -25.34
C GLN A 93 11.38 -24.00 -24.93
N ARG A 94 12.56 -23.61 -24.43
CA ARG A 94 13.58 -24.53 -23.91
C ARG A 94 13.06 -25.39 -22.75
N LEU A 95 12.25 -24.80 -21.87
CA LEU A 95 11.64 -25.50 -20.75
C LEU A 95 10.39 -26.31 -21.14
N GLY A 96 9.83 -26.06 -22.33
CA GLY A 96 8.61 -26.73 -22.82
C GLY A 96 7.35 -26.33 -22.03
N LEU A 97 7.33 -25.14 -21.43
CA LEU A 97 6.23 -24.67 -20.58
C LEU A 97 5.30 -23.73 -21.36
N SER A 98 4.01 -23.73 -21.00
CA SER A 98 3.08 -22.73 -21.49
C SER A 98 3.30 -21.38 -20.80
N ALA A 99 2.85 -20.28 -21.41
CA ALA A 99 2.95 -18.96 -20.79
C ALA A 99 2.19 -18.88 -19.46
N ALA A 100 1.09 -19.64 -19.33
CA ALA A 100 0.32 -19.76 -18.10
C ALA A 100 1.09 -20.51 -17.00
N GLN A 101 1.82 -21.58 -17.35
CA GLN A 101 2.66 -22.32 -16.40
C GLN A 101 3.85 -21.49 -15.92
N VAL A 102 4.49 -20.75 -16.85
CA VAL A 102 5.56 -19.80 -16.48
C VAL A 102 5.02 -18.66 -15.63
N ALA A 103 3.82 -18.16 -15.92
CA ALA A 103 3.15 -17.15 -15.11
C ALA A 103 2.91 -17.64 -13.68
N LEU A 104 2.47 -18.90 -13.51
CA LEU A 104 2.25 -19.53 -12.22
C LEU A 104 3.57 -19.66 -11.42
N LEU A 105 4.65 -20.10 -12.07
CA LEU A 105 5.99 -20.17 -11.46
C LEU A 105 6.53 -18.79 -11.04
N LEU A 106 6.17 -17.74 -11.78
CA LEU A 106 6.61 -16.37 -11.51
C LEU A 106 5.64 -15.58 -10.61
N GLY A 107 4.50 -16.17 -10.20
CA GLY A 107 3.48 -15.51 -9.39
C GLY A 107 2.81 -14.31 -10.08
N VAL A 108 2.70 -14.34 -11.42
CA VAL A 108 2.09 -13.28 -12.22
C VAL A 108 0.92 -13.81 -13.05
N SER A 109 0.14 -12.91 -13.66
CA SER A 109 -0.91 -13.31 -14.59
C SER A 109 -0.33 -13.81 -15.92
N GLY A 110 -0.98 -14.79 -16.55
CA GLY A 110 -0.62 -15.27 -17.90
C GLY A 110 -0.54 -14.14 -18.93
N GLN A 111 -1.45 -13.17 -18.84
CA GLN A 111 -1.46 -12.00 -19.72
C GLN A 111 -0.20 -11.14 -19.59
N SER A 112 0.41 -11.07 -18.41
CA SER A 112 1.66 -10.34 -18.19
C SER A 112 2.82 -10.97 -18.97
N ILE A 113 2.90 -12.30 -19.00
CA ILE A 113 3.93 -13.03 -19.76
C ILE A 113 3.75 -12.79 -21.26
N TYR A 114 2.53 -12.88 -21.79
CA TYR A 114 2.29 -12.58 -23.20
C TYR A 114 2.68 -11.14 -23.58
N LYS A 115 2.36 -10.16 -22.73
CA LYS A 115 2.75 -8.75 -22.95
C LYS A 115 4.27 -8.55 -22.90
N TRP A 116 4.98 -9.33 -22.09
CA TRP A 116 6.44 -9.28 -22.01
C TRP A 116 7.11 -9.98 -23.20
N GLU A 117 6.60 -11.13 -23.62
CA GLU A 117 7.08 -11.84 -24.82
C GLU A 117 6.83 -11.01 -26.09
N ALA A 118 5.70 -10.30 -26.16
CA ALA A 118 5.38 -9.37 -27.25
C ALA A 118 6.15 -8.03 -27.18
N GLY A 119 6.91 -7.77 -26.12
CA GLY A 119 7.62 -6.51 -25.92
C GLY A 119 6.75 -5.29 -25.62
N ALA A 120 5.43 -5.48 -25.47
CA ALA A 120 4.47 -4.43 -25.16
C ALA A 120 4.60 -3.88 -23.73
N ALA A 121 5.21 -4.64 -22.81
CA ALA A 121 5.51 -4.20 -21.46
C ALA A 121 6.85 -4.77 -20.97
N LYS A 122 7.52 -4.05 -20.06
CA LYS A 122 8.73 -4.53 -19.38
C LYS A 122 8.39 -5.01 -17.95
N PRO A 123 9.03 -6.09 -17.47
CA PRO A 123 8.88 -6.53 -16.09
C PRO A 123 9.30 -5.44 -15.10
N ARG A 124 8.68 -5.41 -13.92
CA ARG A 124 9.10 -4.55 -12.81
C ARG A 124 10.32 -5.13 -12.10
N ALA A 125 11.10 -4.29 -11.41
CA ALA A 125 12.31 -4.71 -10.68
C ALA A 125 12.10 -5.91 -9.74
N SER A 126 10.94 -6.00 -9.08
CA SER A 126 10.59 -7.15 -8.23
C SER A 126 10.44 -8.47 -9.00
N GLN A 127 10.07 -8.41 -10.28
CA GLN A 127 9.85 -9.56 -11.15
C GLN A 127 11.14 -10.02 -11.84
N PHE A 128 12.18 -9.17 -11.88
CA PHE A 128 13.48 -9.53 -12.45
C PHE A 128 14.17 -10.66 -11.68
N ALA A 129 14.05 -10.69 -10.35
CA ALA A 129 14.61 -11.75 -9.52
C ALA A 129 13.93 -13.11 -9.78
N ALA A 130 12.64 -13.11 -10.10
CA ALA A 130 11.92 -14.32 -10.47
C ALA A 130 12.30 -14.80 -11.88
N ILE A 131 12.43 -13.87 -12.84
CA ILE A 131 12.84 -14.17 -14.22
C ILE A 131 14.30 -14.67 -14.28
N SER A 132 15.19 -14.14 -13.44
CA SER A 132 16.58 -14.60 -13.37
C SER A 132 16.68 -16.03 -12.83
N LYS A 133 15.92 -16.36 -11.78
CA LYS A 133 15.80 -17.74 -11.27
C LYS A 133 15.30 -18.69 -12.35
N LEU A 134 14.27 -18.29 -13.11
CA LEU A 134 13.77 -19.10 -14.22
C LEU A 134 14.84 -19.37 -15.30
N ARG A 135 15.82 -18.48 -15.47
CA ARG A 135 16.90 -18.64 -16.48
C ARG A 135 17.94 -19.66 -16.07
N THR A 136 18.22 -19.76 -14.77
CA THR A 136 19.16 -20.72 -14.22
C THR A 136 18.53 -22.11 -14.02
N MET A 137 17.19 -22.19 -13.97
CA MET A 137 16.47 -23.45 -13.78
C MET A 137 16.54 -24.39 -15.00
N GLY A 138 16.62 -25.69 -14.69
CA GLY A 138 16.50 -26.78 -15.65
C GLY A 138 15.04 -27.23 -15.86
N LYS A 139 14.78 -27.98 -16.95
CA LYS A 139 13.43 -28.51 -17.28
C LYS A 139 12.82 -29.35 -16.15
N ARG A 140 13.63 -30.18 -15.48
CA ARG A 140 13.18 -31.02 -14.35
C ARG A 140 12.78 -30.20 -13.12
N GLU A 141 13.57 -29.18 -12.78
CA GLU A 141 13.29 -28.30 -11.64
C GLU A 141 12.06 -27.43 -11.88
N ALA A 142 11.88 -26.94 -13.12
CA ALA A 142 10.73 -26.13 -13.47
C ALA A 142 9.42 -26.94 -13.40
N LEU A 143 9.44 -28.22 -13.80
CA LEU A 143 8.29 -29.11 -13.67
C LEU A 143 8.01 -29.51 -12.20
N ALA A 144 9.05 -29.73 -11.39
CA ALA A 144 8.90 -30.02 -9.97
C ALA A 144 8.30 -28.83 -9.21
N GLN A 145 8.76 -27.61 -9.48
CA GLN A 145 8.19 -26.39 -8.89
C GLN A 145 6.78 -26.11 -9.41
N LEU A 146 6.48 -26.44 -10.67
CA LEU A 146 5.13 -26.30 -11.20
C LEU A 146 4.17 -27.27 -10.49
N GLY A 147 4.60 -28.52 -10.26
CA GLY A 147 3.84 -29.51 -9.50
C GLY A 147 3.61 -29.09 -8.05
N ALA A 148 4.64 -28.54 -7.38
CA ALA A 148 4.50 -27.99 -6.04
C ALA A 148 3.55 -26.79 -5.98
N ALA A 149 3.53 -25.96 -7.03
CA ALA A 149 2.69 -24.76 -7.10
C ALA A 149 1.25 -25.03 -7.62
N THR A 150 0.96 -26.24 -8.10
CA THR A 150 -0.39 -26.68 -8.53
C THR A 150 -0.99 -27.74 -7.60
N GLY A 151 -0.24 -28.19 -6.58
CA GLY A 151 -0.63 -29.24 -5.63
C GLY A 151 -1.09 -28.76 -4.24
N GLU A 152 -1.36 -27.46 -4.08
CA GLU A 152 -2.19 -26.87 -3.01
C GLU A 152 -3.47 -26.31 -3.64
#